data_AF-F1L403-F1
#
_entry.id   AF-F1L403-F1
#
_cell.length_a   1.000
_cell.length_b   1.000
_cell.length_c   1.000
_cell.angle_alpha   90.00
_cell.angle_beta   90.00
_cell.angle_gamma   90.00
#
_symmetry.space_group_name_H-M   'P 1'
#
loop_
_entity.id
_entity.type
_entity.pdbx_description
1 polymer ?
#
loop_
_entity_poly.entity_id
_entity_poly.type
_entity_poly.pdbx_seq_one_letter_code
_entity_poly.pdbx_strand_id
1 'polypeptide(L)'
;MTHALEWPSLTVQWLPDVQRVEGSDYTTHRLILGTHTSDEQNHLVIAKLLLPTDDAQFDASKYDTEKGEFGGFGSITGKIDVEIKMNHEGEVNRARYMPQNPVLLATKSPSSEVFIFDYTKHPSVPSSDNLCKPQLRLRGHTKEGYGLSWNSNLAGHLLSASDDMTVCLWDVQAATAQSNYLDAKTIFNGHNAVVEDVGVACAA
;
A
#
# COMPACT_ATOMS: atom_id res chain seq x y z
N MET A 1 2.27 -14.28 -16.19
CA MET A 1 1.66 -12.95 -16.38
C MET A 1 2.65 -11.92 -15.86
N THR A 2 3.11 -11.03 -16.73
CA THR A 2 4.07 -9.97 -16.37
C THR A 2 3.48 -8.65 -16.83
N HIS A 3 3.59 -7.60 -16.02
CA HIS A 3 3.11 -6.27 -16.35
C HIS A 3 4.21 -5.24 -16.02
N ALA A 4 4.56 -4.40 -16.98
CA ALA A 4 5.49 -3.30 -16.77
C ALA A 4 4.71 -2.08 -16.27
N LEU A 5 4.98 -1.64 -15.03
CA LEU A 5 4.43 -0.42 -14.47
C LEU A 5 5.11 0.81 -15.10
N GLU A 6 4.38 1.93 -15.16
CA GLU A 6 4.91 3.23 -15.61
C GLU A 6 6.11 3.68 -14.75
N TRP A 7 5.98 3.50 -13.44
CA TRP A 7 7.02 3.82 -12.45
C TRP A 7 7.28 2.61 -11.55
N PRO A 8 8.52 2.42 -11.07
CA PRO A 8 8.83 1.34 -10.14
C PRO A 8 8.08 1.51 -8.83
N SER A 9 7.79 0.39 -8.17
CA SER A 9 7.14 0.36 -6.88
C SER A 9 8.05 -0.24 -5.82
N LEU A 10 8.29 0.51 -4.74
CA LEU A 10 9.04 0.02 -3.57
C LEU A 10 8.15 -0.82 -2.63
N THR A 11 6.85 -0.89 -2.91
CA THR A 11 5.89 -1.55 -2.05
C THR A 11 4.83 -2.31 -2.83
N VAL A 12 4.43 -3.46 -2.30
CA VAL A 12 3.30 -4.23 -2.82
C VAL A 12 2.60 -4.90 -1.65
N GLN A 13 1.28 -4.85 -1.65
CA GLN A 13 0.46 -5.61 -0.71
C GLN A 13 -0.92 -5.89 -1.32
N TRP A 14 -1.41 -7.12 -1.24
CA TRP A 14 -2.80 -7.43 -1.59
C TRP A 14 -3.75 -6.76 -0.60
N LEU A 15 -4.81 -6.12 -1.10
CA LEU A 15 -5.98 -5.86 -0.28
C LEU A 15 -6.73 -7.17 -0.04
N PRO A 16 -7.39 -7.33 1.12
CA PRO A 16 -7.98 -8.61 1.50
C PRO A 16 -9.31 -8.90 0.78
N ASP A 17 -9.91 -7.91 0.12
CA ASP A 17 -11.18 -8.10 -0.57
C ASP A 17 -11.01 -8.75 -1.94
N VAL A 18 -11.88 -9.71 -2.23
CA VAL A 18 -11.95 -10.42 -3.50
C VAL A 18 -13.39 -10.38 -3.98
N GLN A 19 -13.63 -9.81 -5.16
CA GLN A 19 -14.96 -9.80 -5.76
C GLN A 19 -15.10 -11.00 -6.70
N ARG A 20 -16.14 -11.81 -6.47
CA ARG A 20 -16.49 -12.97 -7.28
C ARG A 20 -17.85 -12.72 -7.93
N VAL A 21 -17.93 -12.93 -9.24
CA VAL A 21 -19.19 -12.88 -9.98
C VAL A 21 -19.58 -14.32 -10.31
N GLU A 22 -20.79 -14.75 -9.93
CA GLU A 22 -21.23 -16.12 -10.20
C GLU A 22 -21.22 -16.41 -11.71
N GLY A 23 -20.63 -17.55 -12.09
CA GLY A 23 -20.47 -17.96 -13.48
C GLY A 23 -19.34 -17.25 -14.25
N SER A 24 -18.58 -16.37 -13.60
CA SER A 24 -17.35 -15.80 -14.16
C SER A 24 -16.16 -16.74 -13.96
N ASP A 25 -15.29 -16.79 -14.96
CA ASP A 25 -14.00 -17.48 -14.97
C ASP A 25 -12.86 -16.68 -14.32
N TYR A 26 -13.18 -15.56 -13.65
CA TYR A 26 -12.20 -14.74 -12.95
C TYR A 26 -12.73 -14.17 -11.64
N THR A 27 -11.78 -13.75 -10.82
CA THR A 27 -11.98 -13.00 -9.58
C THR A 27 -11.29 -11.65 -9.70
N THR A 28 -11.91 -10.60 -9.18
CA THR A 28 -11.28 -9.28 -9.09
C THR A 28 -10.54 -9.17 -7.77
N HIS A 29 -9.26 -8.83 -7.85
CA HIS A 29 -8.39 -8.55 -6.72
C HIS A 29 -7.85 -7.13 -6.80
N ARG A 30 -7.31 -6.64 -5.69
CA ARG A 30 -6.67 -5.33 -5.62
C ARG A 30 -5.32 -5.38 -4.91
N LEU A 31 -4.41 -4.53 -5.35
CA LEU A 31 -3.06 -4.35 -4.83
C LEU A 31 -2.87 -2.91 -4.40
N ILE A 32 -2.16 -2.72 -3.29
CA ILE A 32 -1.57 -1.46 -2.87
C ILE A 32 -0.18 -1.40 -3.50
N LEU A 33 0.07 -0.36 -4.26
CA LEU A 33 1.36 -0.03 -4.86
C LEU A 33 1.69 1.42 -4.51
N GLY A 34 2.94 1.80 -4.73
CA GLY A 34 3.33 3.19 -4.78
C GLY A 34 4.29 3.47 -5.92
N THR A 35 4.61 4.74 -6.16
CA THR A 35 5.61 5.12 -7.16
C THR A 35 6.91 5.53 -6.49
N HIS A 36 8.00 5.37 -7.24
CA HIS A 36 9.28 5.99 -6.99
C HIS A 36 9.73 6.66 -8.30
N THR A 37 9.49 7.97 -8.36
CA THR A 37 9.82 8.84 -9.50
C THR A 37 11.06 9.69 -9.16
N SER A 38 11.69 10.29 -10.17
CA SER A 38 12.76 11.27 -9.93
C SER A 38 12.19 12.68 -9.69
N ASP A 39 11.57 13.27 -10.71
CA ASP A 39 11.09 14.67 -10.68
C ASP A 39 9.58 14.79 -10.95
N GLU A 40 8.87 13.66 -11.05
CA GLU A 40 7.42 13.64 -11.26
C GLU A 40 6.67 13.47 -9.94
N GLN A 41 5.38 13.83 -9.94
CA GLN A 41 4.52 13.64 -8.78
C GLN A 41 4.46 12.14 -8.40
N ASN A 42 4.77 11.83 -7.14
CA ASN A 42 4.64 10.49 -6.60
C ASN A 42 3.20 10.19 -6.16
N HIS A 43 2.82 8.91 -6.17
CA HIS A 43 1.47 8.49 -5.88
C HIS A 43 1.39 7.22 -5.04
N LEU A 44 0.42 7.19 -4.14
CA LEU A 44 -0.12 5.96 -3.56
C LEU A 44 -1.20 5.42 -4.50
N VAL A 45 -1.09 4.16 -4.87
CA VAL A 45 -1.89 3.56 -5.95
C VAL A 45 -2.63 2.34 -5.44
N ILE A 46 -3.92 2.26 -5.75
CA ILE A 46 -4.69 1.02 -5.67
C ILE A 46 -4.90 0.54 -7.09
N ALA A 47 -4.35 -0.63 -7.38
CA ALA A 47 -4.45 -1.27 -8.67
C ALA A 47 -5.40 -2.47 -8.61
N LYS A 48 -6.18 -2.67 -9.65
CA LYS A 48 -7.12 -3.75 -9.84
C LYS A 48 -6.55 -4.75 -10.84
N LEU A 49 -6.74 -6.04 -10.57
CA LEU A 49 -6.37 -7.11 -11.50
C LEU A 49 -7.38 -8.25 -11.45
N LEU A 50 -7.49 -8.94 -12.59
CA LEU A 50 -8.35 -10.10 -12.74
C LEU A 50 -7.50 -11.36 -12.69
N LEU A 51 -7.80 -12.24 -11.74
CA LEU A 51 -7.15 -13.55 -11.63
C LEU A 51 -8.14 -14.65 -12.04
N PRO A 52 -7.72 -15.60 -12.89
CA PRO A 52 -8.55 -16.76 -13.22
C PRO A 52 -9.00 -17.51 -11.98
N THR A 53 -10.22 -18.05 -12.01
CA THR A 53 -10.68 -19.00 -11.00
C THR A 53 -10.08 -20.39 -11.22
N ASP A 54 -10.15 -21.26 -10.22
CA ASP A 54 -9.63 -22.63 -10.32
C ASP A 54 -10.37 -23.48 -11.37
N ASP A 55 -11.64 -23.14 -11.66
CA ASP A 55 -12.49 -23.77 -12.66
C ASP A 55 -12.40 -23.13 -14.05
N ALA A 56 -11.59 -22.07 -14.21
CA ALA A 56 -11.36 -21.44 -15.50
C ALA A 56 -10.69 -22.44 -16.46
N GLN A 57 -11.26 -22.62 -17.65
CA GLN A 57 -10.68 -23.53 -18.64
C GLN A 57 -9.45 -22.90 -19.29
N PHE A 58 -8.35 -23.66 -19.31
CA PHE A 58 -7.12 -23.28 -19.98
C PHE A 58 -7.27 -23.46 -21.50
N ASP A 59 -7.20 -22.36 -22.26
CA ASP A 59 -7.22 -22.40 -23.73
C ASP A 59 -5.79 -22.37 -24.27
N ALA A 60 -5.24 -23.58 -24.49
CA ALA A 60 -3.88 -23.77 -25.00
C ALA A 60 -3.64 -23.19 -26.41
N SER A 61 -4.70 -22.85 -27.16
CA SER A 61 -4.57 -22.28 -28.52
C SER A 61 -4.10 -20.82 -28.53
N LYS A 62 -4.11 -20.14 -27.38
CA LYS A 62 -3.64 -18.75 -27.21
C LYS A 62 -2.18 -18.65 -26.76
N TYR A 63 -1.42 -19.74 -26.88
CA TYR A 63 0.01 -19.76 -26.59
C TYR A 63 0.79 -19.09 -27.73
N ASP A 64 1.25 -17.85 -27.52
CA ASP A 64 2.12 -17.15 -28.47
C ASP A 64 3.57 -17.67 -28.32
N THR A 65 3.91 -18.67 -29.14
CA THR A 65 5.25 -19.26 -29.20
C THR A 65 6.36 -18.28 -29.55
N GLU A 66 6.06 -17.12 -30.19
CA GLU A 66 7.10 -16.16 -30.58
C GLU A 66 7.53 -15.24 -29.44
N LYS A 67 6.66 -14.99 -28.46
CA LYS A 67 6.96 -14.09 -27.33
C LYS A 67 7.52 -14.79 -26.09
N GLY A 68 7.50 -16.13 -26.05
CA GLY A 68 7.91 -16.89 -24.87
C GLY A 68 7.04 -16.59 -23.62
N GLU A 69 5.87 -15.99 -23.82
CA GLU A 69 4.92 -15.68 -22.76
C GLU A 69 3.97 -16.87 -22.57
N PHE A 70 3.82 -17.31 -21.32
CA PHE A 70 2.89 -18.38 -20.97
C PHE A 70 1.46 -18.01 -21.40
N GLY A 71 0.87 -18.82 -22.28
CA GLY A 71 -0.50 -18.70 -22.76
C GLY A 71 -1.50 -18.52 -21.59
N GLY A 72 -2.33 -17.48 -21.70
CA GLY A 72 -3.30 -17.10 -20.67
C GLY A 72 -4.54 -17.99 -20.66
N PHE A 73 -5.14 -18.14 -19.49
CA PHE A 73 -6.53 -18.59 -19.34
C PHE A 73 -7.46 -17.64 -20.11
N GLY A 74 -8.54 -18.17 -20.70
CA GLY A 74 -9.36 -17.52 -21.72
C GLY A 74 -9.53 -16.00 -21.61
N SER A 75 -9.13 -15.25 -22.64
CA SER A 75 -9.42 -13.81 -22.86
C SER A 75 -9.02 -12.79 -21.78
N ILE A 76 -8.71 -13.20 -20.55
CA ILE A 76 -8.32 -12.32 -19.46
C ILE A 76 -6.85 -12.02 -19.67
N THR A 77 -6.59 -10.94 -20.41
CA THR A 77 -5.26 -10.32 -20.35
C THR A 77 -5.05 -9.95 -18.89
N GLY A 78 -3.95 -10.42 -18.32
CA GLY A 78 -3.55 -10.19 -16.95
C GLY A 78 -3.17 -8.75 -16.62
N LYS A 79 -3.98 -7.83 -17.11
CA LYS A 79 -3.72 -6.42 -17.09
C LYS A 79 -3.98 -5.91 -15.68
N ILE A 80 -3.01 -5.15 -15.19
CA ILE A 80 -3.14 -4.38 -13.98
C ILE A 80 -3.72 -3.02 -14.40
N ASP A 81 -4.88 -2.67 -13.87
CA ASP A 81 -5.52 -1.37 -14.12
C ASP A 81 -5.40 -0.51 -12.85
N VAL A 82 -5.00 0.75 -13.00
CA VAL A 82 -4.97 1.70 -11.88
C VAL A 82 -6.41 2.13 -11.56
N GLU A 83 -6.88 1.82 -10.36
CA GLU A 83 -8.25 2.13 -9.92
C GLU A 83 -8.30 3.46 -9.16
N ILE A 84 -7.36 3.67 -8.24
CA ILE A 84 -7.25 4.90 -7.44
C ILE A 84 -5.80 5.34 -7.42
N LYS A 85 -5.56 6.63 -7.66
CA LYS A 85 -4.23 7.25 -7.59
C LYS A 85 -4.32 8.51 -6.71
N MET A 86 -3.56 8.54 -5.62
CA MET A 86 -3.56 9.63 -4.65
C MET A 86 -2.20 10.32 -4.65
N ASN A 87 -2.17 11.66 -4.71
CA ASN A 87 -0.94 12.44 -4.59
C ASN A 87 -0.24 12.12 -3.27
N HIS A 88 1.05 11.81 -3.34
CA HIS A 88 1.89 11.46 -2.20
C HIS A 88 3.12 12.36 -2.14
N GLU A 89 3.49 12.79 -0.94
CA GLU A 89 4.66 13.64 -0.71
C GLU A 89 5.92 12.76 -0.64
N GLY A 90 6.74 12.80 -1.70
CA GLY A 90 7.85 11.87 -1.90
C GLY A 90 7.40 10.48 -2.38
N GLU A 91 8.35 9.62 -2.70
CA GLU A 91 8.10 8.22 -3.05
C GLU A 91 7.49 7.43 -1.88
N VAL A 92 6.85 6.32 -2.21
CA VAL A 92 6.20 5.45 -1.21
C VAL A 92 7.13 4.31 -0.83
N ASN A 93 7.96 4.53 0.19
CA ASN A 93 8.92 3.53 0.70
C ASN A 93 8.22 2.23 1.14
N ARG A 94 7.07 2.36 1.80
CA ARG A 94 6.22 1.23 2.20
C ARG A 94 4.77 1.69 2.37
N ALA A 95 3.80 0.88 1.95
CA ALA A 95 2.37 1.09 2.22
C ALA A 95 1.72 -0.16 2.82
N ARG A 96 0.92 0.00 3.87
CA ARG A 96 0.23 -1.12 4.54
C ARG A 96 -1.20 -0.77 4.93
N TYR A 97 -2.16 -1.64 4.61
CA TYR A 97 -3.53 -1.49 5.10
C TYR A 97 -3.67 -1.89 6.57
N MET A 98 -4.60 -1.26 7.28
CA MET A 98 -4.99 -1.64 8.63
C MET A 98 -5.89 -2.89 8.60
N PRO A 99 -5.51 -4.01 9.26
CA PRO A 99 -6.25 -5.28 9.14
C PRO A 99 -7.73 -5.21 9.50
N GLN A 100 -8.09 -4.41 10.52
CA GLN A 100 -9.47 -4.28 10.98
C GLN A 100 -10.28 -3.28 10.14
N ASN A 101 -9.62 -2.44 9.33
CA ASN A 101 -10.26 -1.53 8.38
C ASN A 101 -9.35 -1.32 7.15
N PRO A 102 -9.43 -2.20 6.14
CA PRO A 102 -8.53 -2.17 4.98
C PRO A 102 -8.63 -0.90 4.12
N VAL A 103 -9.62 -0.05 4.37
CA VAL A 103 -9.74 1.28 3.76
C VAL A 103 -8.62 2.22 4.21
N LEU A 104 -8.12 2.06 5.44
CA LEU A 104 -7.06 2.88 5.99
C LEU A 104 -5.69 2.32 5.62
N LEU A 105 -4.88 3.14 4.98
CA LEU A 105 -3.53 2.83 4.52
C LEU A 105 -2.53 3.71 5.25
N ALA A 106 -1.51 3.10 5.86
CA ALA A 106 -0.35 3.83 6.34
C ALA A 106 0.75 3.82 5.29
N THR A 107 1.48 4.93 5.12
CA THR A 107 2.63 5.01 4.22
C THR A 107 3.87 5.63 4.86
N LYS A 108 5.04 5.12 4.45
CA LYS A 108 6.35 5.73 4.67
C LYS A 108 6.79 6.48 3.42
N SER A 109 7.48 7.59 3.63
CA SER A 109 8.10 8.42 2.59
C SER A 109 9.54 8.80 3.01
N PRO A 110 10.28 9.55 2.19
CA PRO A 110 11.55 10.16 2.59
C PRO A 110 11.45 11.22 3.70
N SER A 111 10.24 11.60 4.11
CA SER A 111 10.06 12.50 5.25
C SER A 111 10.13 11.73 6.58
N SER A 112 10.23 12.47 7.68
CA SER A 112 10.15 11.88 9.02
C SER A 112 8.72 11.58 9.49
N GLU A 113 7.71 11.94 8.69
CA GLU A 113 6.31 11.70 9.01
C GLU A 113 5.84 10.36 8.45
N VAL A 114 4.83 9.77 9.08
CA VAL A 114 4.07 8.64 8.52
C VAL A 114 2.69 9.16 8.13
N PHE A 115 2.19 8.81 6.95
CA PHE A 115 0.89 9.29 6.49
C PHE A 115 -0.19 8.22 6.64
N ILE A 116 -1.40 8.64 7.01
CA ILE A 116 -2.60 7.80 7.00
C ILE A 116 -3.54 8.30 5.91
N PHE A 117 -3.88 7.43 4.98
CA PHE A 117 -4.85 7.65 3.92
C PHE A 117 -6.10 6.81 4.13
N ASP A 118 -7.26 7.38 3.82
CA ASP A 118 -8.55 6.72 3.65
C ASP A 118 -8.88 6.84 2.17
N TYR A 119 -8.59 5.79 1.39
CA TYR A 119 -8.68 5.90 -0.07
C TYR A 119 -10.10 6.17 -0.57
N THR A 120 -11.13 5.95 0.25
CA THR A 120 -12.54 6.25 -0.13
C THR A 120 -12.87 7.74 -0.07
N LYS A 121 -12.03 8.54 0.60
CA LYS A 121 -12.17 10.00 0.70
C LYS A 121 -11.36 10.75 -0.37
N HIS A 122 -10.77 10.02 -1.31
CA HIS A 122 -10.03 10.58 -2.43
C HIS A 122 -10.74 10.28 -3.74
N PRO A 123 -10.70 11.21 -4.72
CA PRO A 123 -11.14 10.90 -6.07
C PRO A 123 -10.23 9.82 -6.69
N SER A 124 -10.78 9.01 -7.60
CA SER A 124 -9.99 7.98 -8.31
C SER A 124 -8.86 8.56 -9.15
N VAL A 125 -9.09 9.75 -9.71
CA VAL A 125 -8.09 10.57 -10.41
C VAL A 125 -7.63 11.69 -9.47
N PRO A 126 -6.32 11.83 -9.23
CA PRO A 126 -5.80 12.82 -8.28
C PRO A 126 -6.01 14.25 -8.78
N SER A 127 -6.07 15.20 -7.85
CA SER A 127 -6.14 16.63 -8.18
C SER A 127 -4.84 17.11 -8.83
N SER A 128 -4.97 18.00 -9.82
CA SER A 128 -3.83 18.60 -10.54
C SER A 128 -3.03 19.61 -9.71
N ASP A 129 -3.43 19.87 -8.46
CA ASP A 129 -2.69 20.72 -7.53
C ASP A 129 -1.46 20.01 -6.95
N ASN A 130 -1.30 18.70 -7.19
CA ASN A 130 -0.21 17.87 -6.71
C ASN A 130 -0.07 17.86 -5.17
N LEU A 131 -1.10 18.29 -4.45
CA LEU A 131 -1.06 18.36 -2.99
C LEU A 131 -1.34 17.00 -2.36
N CYS A 132 -0.43 16.54 -1.52
CA CYS A 132 -0.60 15.37 -0.66
C CYS A 132 -1.58 15.70 0.50
N LYS A 133 -2.72 15.00 0.54
CA LYS A 133 -3.83 15.28 1.48
C LYS A 133 -4.16 14.05 2.35
N PRO A 134 -3.23 13.55 3.18
CA PRO A 134 -3.51 12.44 4.08
C PRO A 134 -4.53 12.86 5.14
N GLN A 135 -5.28 11.91 5.67
CA GLN A 135 -6.20 12.13 6.78
C GLN A 135 -5.44 12.41 8.08
N LEU A 136 -4.27 11.78 8.28
CA LEU A 136 -3.39 12.06 9.42
C LEU A 136 -1.91 12.07 9.00
N ARG A 137 -1.13 12.93 9.65
CA ARG A 137 0.33 12.99 9.64
C ARG A 137 0.84 12.59 11.02
N LEU A 138 1.50 11.44 11.11
CA LEU A 138 2.02 10.92 12.35
C LEU A 138 3.45 11.40 12.55
N ARG A 139 3.71 12.04 13.69
CA ARG A 139 5.02 12.62 14.04
C ARG A 139 5.66 11.83 15.16
N GLY A 140 6.99 11.79 15.18
CA GLY A 140 7.78 11.14 16.22
C GLY A 140 9.20 10.84 15.75
N HIS A 141 9.34 10.41 14.49
CA HIS A 141 10.66 10.24 13.89
C HIS A 141 11.30 11.57 13.49
N THR A 142 12.60 11.51 13.26
CA THR A 142 13.43 12.62 12.77
C THR A 142 14.09 12.35 11.42
N LYS A 143 13.96 11.11 10.91
CA LYS A 143 14.43 10.68 9.59
C LYS A 143 13.41 9.75 8.93
N GLU A 144 13.64 9.41 7.67
CA GLU A 144 12.86 8.42 6.94
C GLU A 144 12.99 7.00 7.50
N GLY A 145 12.34 6.04 6.86
CA GLY A 145 12.55 4.62 7.12
C GLY A 145 11.62 3.73 6.31
N TYR A 146 11.77 2.42 6.46
CA TYR A 146 11.01 1.42 5.69
C TYR A 146 10.06 0.59 6.55
N GLY A 147 10.43 0.23 7.78
CA GLY A 147 9.60 -0.59 8.66
C GLY A 147 8.24 0.04 8.97
N LEU A 148 7.17 -0.74 8.79
CA LEU A 148 5.78 -0.30 8.98
C LEU A 148 4.89 -1.52 9.24
N SER A 149 4.23 -1.57 10.41
CA SER A 149 3.43 -2.74 10.83
C SER A 149 2.24 -2.34 11.68
N TRP A 150 1.03 -2.66 11.19
CA TRP A 150 -0.20 -2.55 11.95
C TRP A 150 -0.34 -3.73 12.92
N ASN A 151 -0.87 -3.46 14.10
CA ASN A 151 -1.27 -4.50 15.05
C ASN A 151 -2.62 -5.11 14.61
N SER A 152 -2.64 -6.42 14.36
CA SER A 152 -3.87 -7.14 13.97
C SER A 152 -4.83 -7.41 15.13
N ASN A 153 -4.36 -7.35 16.37
CA ASN A 153 -5.14 -7.59 17.59
C ASN A 153 -5.66 -6.29 18.23
N LEU A 154 -4.95 -5.17 18.04
CA LEU A 154 -5.31 -3.86 18.57
C LEU A 154 -5.52 -2.87 17.43
N ALA A 155 -6.78 -2.57 17.15
CA ALA A 155 -7.17 -1.64 16.10
C ALA A 155 -6.47 -0.28 16.29
N GLY A 156 -5.99 0.29 15.18
CA GLY A 156 -5.38 1.62 15.14
C GLY A 156 -3.94 1.69 15.68
N HIS A 157 -3.40 0.62 16.25
CA HIS A 157 -2.01 0.61 16.71
C HIS A 157 -1.06 0.33 15.55
N LEU A 158 -0.15 1.26 15.30
CA LEU A 158 0.82 1.22 14.19
C LEU A 158 2.24 1.39 14.73
N LEU A 159 3.14 0.51 14.33
CA LEU A 159 4.58 0.67 14.51
C LEU A 159 5.24 1.15 13.22
N SER A 160 6.25 2.02 13.34
CA SER A 160 7.22 2.26 12.27
C SER A 160 8.65 2.29 12.76
N ALA A 161 9.56 1.92 11.86
CA ALA A 161 11.00 1.95 12.05
C ALA A 161 11.63 3.11 11.26
N SER A 162 12.81 3.57 11.68
CA SER A 162 13.50 4.69 11.05
C SER A 162 15.02 4.63 11.18
N ASP A 163 15.67 5.34 10.26
CA ASP A 163 17.09 5.68 10.22
C ASP A 163 17.56 6.53 11.41
N ASP A 164 16.62 7.09 12.17
CA ASP A 164 16.90 7.77 13.44
C ASP A 164 17.15 6.81 14.61
N MET A 165 17.23 5.50 14.34
CA MET A 165 17.51 4.44 15.31
C MET A 165 16.36 4.16 16.28
N THR A 166 15.17 4.72 16.03
CA THR A 166 14.01 4.54 16.89
C THR A 166 12.91 3.71 16.23
N VAL A 167 12.03 3.18 17.07
CA VAL A 167 10.72 2.67 16.67
C VAL A 167 9.65 3.56 17.30
N CYS A 168 8.70 4.03 16.53
CA CYS A 168 7.56 4.80 17.04
C CYS A 168 6.28 3.95 17.03
N LEU A 169 5.44 4.16 18.05
CA LEU A 169 4.10 3.60 18.17
C LEU A 169 3.07 4.74 18.18
N TRP A 170 2.03 4.62 17.36
CA TRP A 170 0.85 5.49 17.40
C TRP A 170 -0.41 4.66 17.64
N ASP A 171 -1.42 5.33 18.18
CA ASP A 171 -2.81 4.87 18.21
C ASP A 171 -3.63 5.84 17.36
N VAL A 172 -3.84 5.52 16.09
CA VAL A 172 -4.46 6.46 15.14
C VAL A 172 -5.94 6.73 15.45
N GLN A 173 -6.58 5.91 16.28
CA GLN A 173 -7.96 6.14 16.74
C GLN A 173 -8.04 7.21 17.83
N ALA A 174 -6.92 7.55 18.47
CA ALA A 174 -6.85 8.64 19.43
C ALA A 174 -6.83 10.04 18.75
N ALA A 175 -6.75 10.09 17.43
CA ALA A 175 -6.79 11.35 16.69
C ALA A 175 -8.15 12.05 16.87
N THR A 176 -8.11 13.34 17.20
CA THR A 176 -9.32 14.16 17.29
C THR A 176 -9.62 14.78 15.93
N ALA A 177 -10.91 15.00 15.62
CA ALA A 177 -11.34 15.55 14.32
C ALA A 177 -10.79 16.95 13.98
N GLN A 178 -10.14 17.62 14.94
CA GLN A 178 -9.60 18.97 14.79
C GLN A 178 -8.10 18.99 14.44
N SER A 179 -7.39 17.86 14.54
CA SER A 179 -5.96 17.79 14.28
C SER A 179 -5.64 16.79 13.18
N ASN A 180 -5.03 17.26 12.10
CA ASN A 180 -4.47 16.39 11.07
C ASN A 180 -3.10 15.82 11.48
N TYR A 181 -2.60 16.14 12.68
CA TYR A 181 -1.34 15.66 13.22
C TYR A 181 -1.55 14.81 14.47
N LEU A 182 -0.75 13.76 14.62
CA LEU A 182 -0.73 12.91 15.80
C LEU A 182 0.71 12.59 16.22
N ASP A 183 1.09 12.91 17.45
CA ASP A 183 2.41 12.59 17.98
C ASP A 183 2.48 11.13 18.47
N ALA A 184 3.69 10.57 18.47
CA ALA A 184 3.93 9.20 18.89
C ALA A 184 3.48 8.98 20.34
N LYS A 185 2.70 7.92 20.54
CA LYS A 185 2.29 7.44 21.88
C LYS A 185 3.49 6.92 22.65
N THR A 186 4.44 6.29 21.96
CA THR A 186 5.68 5.76 22.55
C THR A 186 6.79 5.76 21.51
N ILE A 187 8.01 6.12 21.94
CA ILE A 187 9.22 6.03 21.12
C ILE A 187 10.19 5.08 21.82
N PHE A 188 10.54 3.98 21.15
CA PHE A 188 11.48 2.98 21.63
C PHE A 188 12.89 3.32 21.12
N ASN A 189 13.83 3.47 22.04
CA ASN A 189 15.21 3.89 21.77
C ASN A 189 16.21 2.76 22.09
N GLY A 190 15.83 1.53 21.76
CA GLY A 190 16.62 0.33 22.10
C GLY A 190 17.75 0.02 21.12
N HIS A 191 17.69 0.56 19.90
CA HIS A 191 18.71 0.34 18.86
C HIS A 191 19.76 1.44 18.88
N ASN A 192 20.98 1.08 18.48
CA ASN A 192 22.14 1.98 18.33
C ASN A 192 22.58 2.13 16.87
N ALA A 193 21.74 1.70 15.94
CA ALA A 193 21.90 1.77 14.49
C ALA A 193 20.51 1.88 13.85
N VAL A 194 20.48 2.07 12.53
CA VAL A 194 19.24 2.15 11.72
C VAL A 194 18.33 0.96 12.03
N VAL A 195 17.03 1.24 12.21
CA VAL A 195 16.02 0.20 12.36
C VAL A 195 15.34 -0.03 11.03
N GLU A 196 15.68 -1.14 10.39
CA GLU A 196 15.24 -1.46 9.02
C GLU A 196 13.78 -1.90 8.94
N ASP A 197 13.35 -2.75 9.88
CA ASP A 197 11.99 -3.30 9.89
C ASP A 197 11.45 -3.53 11.30
N VAL A 198 10.12 -3.59 11.40
CA VAL A 198 9.35 -3.89 12.61
C VAL A 198 8.18 -4.78 12.25
N GLY A 199 7.85 -5.71 13.15
CA GLY A 199 6.70 -6.59 12.99
C GLY A 199 5.97 -6.77 14.31
N VAL A 200 4.65 -6.52 14.31
CA VAL A 200 3.81 -6.94 15.44
C VAL A 200 3.58 -8.44 15.34
N ALA A 201 3.78 -9.15 16.45
CA ALA A 201 3.48 -10.58 16.52
C ALA A 201 1.98 -10.82 16.25
N CYS A 202 1.68 -11.72 15.32
CA CYS A 202 0.32 -12.26 15.17
C CYS A 202 -0.02 -13.11 16.40
N ALA A 203 -1.27 -13.07 16.85
CA ALA A 203 -1.72 -14.04 17.86
C ALA A 203 -1.60 -15.46 17.27
N ALA A 204 -1.03 -16.39 18.05
CA ALA A 204 -0.94 -17.80 17.71
C ALA A 204 -2.31 -18.50 17.78
#